data_AF-A0A5D0I4G2-F1
#
_entry.id   AF-A0A5D0I4G2-F1
#
_cell.length_a   1.000
_cell.length_b   1.000
_cell.length_c   1.000
_cell.angle_alpha   90.00
_cell.angle_beta   90.00
_cell.angle_gamma   90.00
#
_symmetry.space_group_name_H-M   'P 1'
#
loop_
_entity.id
_entity.type
_entity.pdbx_description
1 polymer ?
#
loop_
_entity_poly.entity_id
_entity_poly.type
_entity_poly.pdbx_seq_one_letter_code
_entity_poly.pdbx_strand_id
1 'polypeptide(L)'
;MNYSKNIIIIDLEATCWNGEIPKGQVNEIIEIGICVLDTVSGIISKNKGILIKPERSKVSTFCTELTTITQELLDDKGISFTEACSELREDYQAKNYTWASYGAYDLNMMKRQCKFRGEEYPLSQDHINVKELVFKTKGLSKKVGMNGALKQLNMELEGTHHRGVDDAKNIAKILNWCLRN
;
A
#
# COMPACT_ATOMS: atom_id res chain seq x y z
N MET A 1 9.84 8.38 18.39
CA MET A 1 9.03 8.95 17.28
C MET A 1 7.69 9.34 17.89
N ASN A 2 7.19 10.56 17.62
CA ASN A 2 5.91 11.02 18.15
C ASN A 2 4.88 10.89 17.03
N TYR A 3 4.21 9.74 16.96
CA TYR A 3 3.16 9.47 15.97
C TYR A 3 1.80 9.40 16.67
N SER A 4 0.73 9.65 15.92
CA SER A 4 -0.65 9.51 16.41
C SER A 4 -0.93 8.08 16.90
N LYS A 5 -1.84 7.94 17.88
CA LYS A 5 -2.28 6.61 18.38
C LYS A 5 -2.63 5.64 17.24
N ASN A 6 -3.25 6.16 16.19
CA ASN A 6 -3.58 5.42 14.99
C ASN A 6 -2.57 5.72 13.88
N ILE A 7 -2.11 4.69 13.18
CA ILE A 7 -1.32 4.80 11.95
C ILE A 7 -2.10 4.13 10.83
N ILE A 8 -2.20 4.82 9.69
CA ILE A 8 -2.79 4.25 8.47
C ILE A 8 -1.73 3.46 7.72
N ILE A 9 -2.02 2.22 7.37
CA ILE A 9 -1.12 1.37 6.60
C ILE A 9 -1.65 1.27 5.18
N ILE A 10 -0.81 1.54 4.20
CA ILE A 10 -1.14 1.49 2.78
C ILE A 10 -0.16 0.57 2.05
N ASP A 11 -0.69 -0.21 1.12
CA ASP A 11 0.06 -0.94 0.10
C ASP A 11 -0.63 -0.76 -1.25
N LEU A 12 0.13 -0.39 -2.28
CA LEU A 12 -0.42 -0.08 -3.60
C LEU A 12 -0.07 -1.16 -4.62
N GLU A 13 -1.09 -1.69 -5.28
CA GLU A 13 -0.90 -2.41 -6.52
C GLU A 13 -1.08 -1.46 -7.71
N ALA A 14 -0.25 -1.65 -8.74
CA ALA A 14 -0.29 -0.82 -9.94
C ALA A 14 -0.17 -1.68 -11.21
N THR A 15 -0.73 -1.18 -12.32
CA THR A 15 -0.52 -1.80 -13.62
C THR A 15 0.97 -1.99 -13.89
N CYS A 16 1.35 -3.20 -14.31
CA CYS A 16 2.74 -3.57 -14.54
C CYS A 16 2.87 -4.55 -15.71
N TRP A 17 4.09 -4.73 -16.21
CA TRP A 17 4.41 -5.59 -17.36
C TRP A 17 5.71 -6.34 -17.10
N ASN A 18 5.87 -7.49 -17.73
CA ASN A 18 7.13 -8.20 -17.75
C ASN A 18 8.07 -7.57 -18.80
N GLY A 19 8.81 -6.55 -18.39
CA GLY A 19 9.74 -5.81 -19.26
C GLY A 19 9.31 -4.36 -19.48
N GLU A 20 9.47 -3.88 -20.73
CA GLU A 20 9.18 -2.48 -21.07
C GLU A 20 7.68 -2.16 -20.95
N ILE A 21 7.38 -0.92 -20.54
CA ILE A 21 6.02 -0.40 -20.51
C ILE A 21 5.56 -0.19 -21.97
N PRO A 22 4.43 -0.79 -22.40
CA PRO A 22 3.93 -0.59 -23.76
C PRO A 22 3.70 0.89 -24.09
N LYS A 23 3.95 1.27 -25.35
CA LYS A 23 3.82 2.65 -25.80
C LYS A 23 2.44 3.23 -25.45
N GLY A 24 2.45 4.39 -24.78
CA GLY A 24 1.24 5.10 -24.36
C GLY A 24 0.66 4.65 -23.01
N GLN A 25 1.15 3.56 -22.44
CA GLN A 25 0.79 3.11 -21.10
C GLN A 25 1.75 3.68 -20.04
N VAL A 26 1.28 3.74 -18.81
CA VAL A 26 2.00 4.14 -17.60
C VAL A 26 1.55 3.27 -16.43
N ASN A 27 2.35 3.11 -15.37
CA ASN A 27 1.76 2.48 -14.18
C ASN A 27 0.65 3.38 -13.64
N GLU A 28 -0.48 2.79 -13.31
CA GLU A 28 -1.62 3.39 -12.62
C GLU A 28 -1.96 2.50 -11.44
N ILE A 29 -2.25 3.09 -10.29
CA ILE A 29 -2.74 2.40 -9.10
C ILE A 29 -4.06 1.72 -9.46
N ILE A 30 -4.16 0.43 -9.17
CA ILE A 30 -5.32 -0.43 -9.42
C ILE A 30 -5.92 -1.01 -8.14
N GLU A 31 -5.18 -0.99 -7.03
CA GLU A 31 -5.70 -1.26 -5.70
C GLU A 31 -4.98 -0.40 -4.68
N ILE A 32 -5.74 0.18 -3.75
CA ILE A 32 -5.21 0.73 -2.49
C ILE A 32 -5.61 -0.25 -1.40
N GLY A 33 -4.66 -1.08 -0.98
CA GLY A 33 -4.75 -1.80 0.26
C GLY A 33 -4.63 -0.83 1.43
N ILE A 34 -5.60 -0.85 2.35
CA ILE A 34 -5.60 0.04 3.50
C ILE A 34 -6.07 -0.65 4.77
N CYS A 35 -5.43 -0.34 5.89
CA CYS A 35 -5.95 -0.62 7.23
C CYS A 35 -5.48 0.42 8.25
N VAL A 36 -6.06 0.41 9.45
CA VAL A 36 -5.67 1.27 10.57
C VAL A 36 -5.11 0.43 11.70
N LEU A 37 -3.88 0.72 12.10
CA LEU A 37 -3.22 0.14 13.27
C LEU A 37 -3.37 1.06 14.48
N ASP A 38 -4.01 0.58 15.54
CA ASP A 38 -3.90 1.19 16.87
C ASP A 38 -2.57 0.75 17.49
N THR A 39 -1.65 1.69 17.64
CA THR A 39 -0.28 1.42 18.11
C THR A 39 -0.20 1.04 19.59
N VAL A 40 -1.23 1.36 20.38
CA VAL A 40 -1.29 1.02 21.81
C VAL A 40 -1.78 -0.41 21.98
N SER A 41 -2.92 -0.74 21.38
CA SER A 41 -3.54 -2.07 21.52
C SER A 41 -2.96 -3.11 20.55
N GLY A 42 -2.37 -2.67 19.43
CA GLY A 42 -1.96 -3.54 18.32
C GLY A 42 -3.12 -4.01 17.44
N ILE A 43 -4.34 -3.52 17.67
CA ILE A 43 -5.52 -3.91 16.90
C ILE A 43 -5.46 -3.29 15.50
N ILE A 44 -5.72 -4.13 14.49
CA ILE A 44 -5.86 -3.72 13.09
C ILE A 44 -7.36 -3.63 12.77
N SER A 45 -7.79 -2.50 12.24
CA SER A 45 -9.19 -2.21 11.91
C SER A 45 -9.32 -1.56 10.52
N LYS A 46 -10.55 -1.38 10.04
CA LYS A 46 -10.87 -0.74 8.74
C LYS A 46 -10.06 -1.30 7.55
N ASN A 47 -9.80 -2.62 7.54
CA ASN A 47 -9.06 -3.28 6.48
C ASN A 47 -9.91 -3.36 5.21
N LYS A 48 -9.45 -2.78 4.11
CA LYS A 48 -10.16 -2.74 2.83
C LYS A 48 -9.17 -2.74 1.66
N GLY A 49 -9.58 -3.30 0.53
CA GLY A 49 -8.96 -3.11 -0.77
C GLY A 49 -9.83 -2.20 -1.62
N ILE A 50 -9.35 -1.00 -1.94
CA ILE A 50 -10.07 -0.05 -2.79
C ILE A 50 -9.61 -0.27 -4.22
N LEU A 51 -10.44 -0.93 -5.03
CA LEU A 51 -10.12 -1.22 -6.43
C LEU A 51 -10.31 0.03 -7.29
N ILE A 52 -9.35 0.31 -8.16
CA ILE A 52 -9.34 1.50 -9.01
C ILE A 52 -9.28 1.08 -10.46
N LYS A 53 -10.20 1.61 -11.26
CA LYS A 53 -10.20 1.40 -12.71
C LYS A 53 -9.13 2.28 -13.37
N PRO A 54 -8.10 1.71 -14.03
CA PRO A 54 -7.11 2.49 -14.75
C PRO A 54 -7.72 3.13 -16.00
N GLU A 55 -7.27 4.32 -16.38
CA GLU A 55 -7.85 5.07 -17.50
C GLU A 55 -6.93 5.13 -18.72
N ARG A 56 -5.61 5.03 -18.54
CA ARG A 56 -4.63 5.10 -19.64
C ARG A 56 -4.02 3.74 -19.99
N SER A 57 -3.99 2.84 -19.02
CA SER A 57 -3.35 1.54 -19.12
C SER A 57 -4.35 0.41 -18.97
N LYS A 58 -3.96 -0.76 -19.45
CA LYS A 58 -4.69 -2.01 -19.22
C LYS A 58 -3.88 -2.91 -18.30
N VAL A 59 -4.58 -3.66 -17.47
CA VAL A 59 -3.97 -4.72 -16.67
C VAL A 59 -3.41 -5.78 -17.61
N SER A 60 -2.11 -6.04 -17.54
CA SER A 60 -1.46 -7.08 -18.34
C SER A 60 -1.69 -8.47 -17.73
N THR A 61 -1.42 -9.53 -18.51
CA THR A 61 -1.43 -10.91 -17.98
C THR A 61 -0.45 -11.06 -16.82
N PHE A 62 0.76 -10.50 -16.95
CA PHE A 62 1.76 -10.52 -15.88
C PHE A 62 1.26 -9.82 -14.60
N CYS A 63 0.60 -8.66 -14.75
CA CYS A 63 0.03 -7.95 -13.61
C CYS A 63 -1.10 -8.75 -12.95
N THR A 64 -1.93 -9.41 -13.76
CA THR A 64 -2.97 -10.32 -13.26
C THR A 64 -2.36 -11.51 -12.52
N GLU A 65 -1.31 -12.15 -13.05
CA GLU A 65 -0.66 -13.28 -12.38
C GLU A 65 0.00 -12.88 -11.07
N LEU A 66 0.61 -11.68 -11.04
CA LEU A 66 1.26 -11.15 -9.87
C LEU A 66 0.24 -10.78 -8.79
N THR A 67 -0.78 -10.00 -9.14
CA THR A 67 -1.70 -9.36 -8.19
C THR A 67 -3.04 -10.08 -8.07
N THR A 68 -3.34 -11.06 -8.92
CA THR A 68 -4.67 -11.68 -9.10
C THR A 68 -5.81 -10.70 -9.45
N ILE A 69 -5.51 -9.43 -9.69
CA ILE A 69 -6.49 -8.42 -10.12
C ILE A 69 -6.60 -8.50 -11.64
N THR A 70 -7.82 -8.72 -12.15
CA THR A 70 -8.08 -8.76 -13.59
C THR A 70 -8.62 -7.43 -14.09
N GLN A 71 -8.44 -7.15 -15.39
CA GLN A 71 -9.09 -6.00 -16.02
C GLN A 71 -10.62 -6.03 -15.85
N GLU A 72 -11.24 -7.20 -15.99
CA GLU A 72 -12.69 -7.39 -15.82
C GLU A 72 -13.16 -7.02 -14.41
N LEU A 73 -12.41 -7.43 -13.38
CA LEU A 73 -12.70 -7.07 -11.99
C LEU A 73 -12.67 -5.55 -11.80
N LEU A 74 -11.67 -4.88 -12.37
CA LEU A 74 -11.58 -3.41 -12.28
C LEU A 74 -12.64 -2.71 -13.12
N ASP A 75 -13.08 -3.30 -14.23
CA ASP A 75 -14.14 -2.74 -15.05
C ASP A 75 -15.52 -2.84 -14.37
N ASP A 76 -15.76 -3.90 -13.59
CA ASP A 76 -17.02 -4.15 -12.87
C ASP A 76 -17.06 -3.49 -11.48
N LYS A 77 -15.94 -3.50 -10.74
CA LYS A 77 -15.89 -3.07 -9.32
C LYS A 77 -15.01 -1.86 -9.05
N GLY A 78 -14.15 -1.47 -10.00
CA GLY A 78 -13.20 -0.39 -9.81
C GLY A 78 -13.87 0.99 -9.81
N ILE A 79 -13.54 1.81 -8.82
CA ILE A 79 -13.91 3.23 -8.78
C ILE A 79 -12.86 4.07 -9.49
N SER A 80 -13.12 5.37 -9.70
CA SER A 80 -12.10 6.28 -10.21
C SER A 80 -11.01 6.55 -9.16
N PHE A 81 -9.82 6.95 -9.63
CA PHE A 81 -8.74 7.38 -8.74
C PHE A 81 -9.14 8.57 -7.85
N THR A 82 -9.97 9.48 -8.39
CA THR A 82 -10.51 10.64 -7.67
C THR A 82 -11.41 10.21 -6.51
N GLU A 83 -12.33 9.27 -6.75
CA GLU A 83 -13.21 8.71 -5.70
C GLU A 83 -12.40 7.99 -4.63
N ALA A 84 -11.39 7.20 -5.01
CA ALA A 84 -10.50 6.55 -4.06
C ALA A 84 -9.73 7.57 -3.19
N CYS A 85 -9.28 8.69 -3.79
CA CYS A 85 -8.66 9.78 -3.03
C CYS A 85 -9.64 10.45 -2.07
N SER A 86 -10.91 10.62 -2.46
CA SER A 86 -11.96 11.13 -1.56
C SER A 86 -12.21 10.18 -0.40
N GLU A 87 -12.29 8.87 -0.64
CA GLU A 87 -12.43 7.86 0.42
C GLU A 87 -11.28 7.95 1.44
N LEU A 88 -10.03 8.08 0.97
CA LEU A 88 -8.88 8.27 1.86
C LEU A 88 -8.99 9.54 2.73
N ARG A 89 -9.51 10.64 2.16
CA ARG A 89 -9.67 11.91 2.88
C ARG A 89 -10.84 11.90 3.86
N GLU A 90 -11.95 11.29 3.48
CA GLU A 90 -13.23 11.41 4.21
C GLU A 90 -13.41 10.27 5.22
N ASP A 91 -13.20 9.01 4.81
CA ASP A 91 -13.49 7.83 5.63
C ASP A 91 -12.32 7.43 6.54
N TYR A 92 -11.11 7.68 6.06
CA TYR A 92 -9.86 7.38 6.76
C TYR A 92 -9.20 8.63 7.37
N GLN A 93 -9.64 9.84 6.98
CA GLN A 93 -9.06 11.11 7.42
C GLN A 93 -7.54 11.12 7.26
N ALA A 94 -7.04 10.61 6.13
CA ALA A 94 -5.64 10.23 6.00
C ALA A 94 -4.62 11.38 6.04
N LYS A 95 -5.09 12.63 5.93
CA LYS A 95 -4.27 13.82 6.18
C LYS A 95 -3.98 14.08 7.66
N ASN A 96 -4.82 13.56 8.56
CA ASN A 96 -4.74 13.83 10.00
C ASN A 96 -3.86 12.83 10.76
N TYR A 97 -3.45 11.73 10.10
CA TYR A 97 -2.71 10.65 10.72
C TYR A 97 -1.38 10.43 10.03
N THR A 98 -0.38 10.01 10.81
CA THR A 98 0.82 9.38 10.25
C THR A 98 0.39 8.13 9.48
N TRP A 99 1.03 7.89 8.34
CA TRP A 99 0.78 6.69 7.56
C TRP A 99 2.08 5.95 7.26
N ALA A 100 1.96 4.68 6.90
CA ALA A 100 3.09 3.82 6.64
C ALA A 100 2.83 2.95 5.42
N SER A 101 3.90 2.59 4.73
CA SER A 101 3.91 1.53 3.74
C SER A 101 5.22 0.76 3.84
N TYR A 102 5.32 -0.40 3.17
CA TYR A 102 6.51 -1.22 3.34
C TYR A 102 7.78 -0.51 2.86
N GLY A 103 7.70 0.24 1.76
CA GLY A 103 8.83 1.01 1.24
C GLY A 103 8.40 2.36 0.65
N ALA A 104 9.35 3.08 0.06
CA ALA A 104 9.07 4.40 -0.54
C ALA A 104 8.33 4.32 -1.90
N TYR A 105 8.09 3.12 -2.45
CA TYR A 105 7.40 2.98 -3.73
C TYR A 105 6.00 3.59 -3.66
N ASP A 106 5.21 3.25 -2.64
CA ASP A 106 3.81 3.67 -2.49
C ASP A 106 3.70 5.19 -2.36
N LEU A 107 4.56 5.78 -1.53
CA LEU A 107 4.69 7.23 -1.36
C LEU A 107 4.93 7.93 -2.69
N ASN A 108 5.90 7.44 -3.47
CA ASN A 108 6.26 8.02 -4.75
C ASN A 108 5.18 7.80 -5.81
N MET A 109 4.57 6.62 -5.83
CA MET A 109 3.53 6.25 -6.77
C MET A 109 2.26 7.10 -6.57
N MET A 110 1.79 7.23 -5.33
CA MET A 110 0.66 8.09 -4.97
C MET A 110 0.92 9.55 -5.36
N LYS A 111 2.10 10.10 -5.03
CA LYS A 111 2.48 11.47 -5.41
C LYS A 111 2.50 11.66 -6.93
N ARG A 112 3.06 10.69 -7.66
CA ARG A 112 3.14 10.73 -9.13
C ARG A 112 1.75 10.73 -9.76
N GLN A 113 0.88 9.82 -9.33
CA GLN A 113 -0.47 9.72 -9.90
C GLN A 113 -1.33 10.93 -9.55
N CYS A 114 -1.27 11.43 -8.31
CA CYS A 114 -1.95 12.68 -7.93
C CYS A 114 -1.51 13.84 -8.82
N LYS A 115 -0.20 14.07 -8.96
CA LYS A 115 0.35 15.13 -9.83
C LYS A 115 -0.11 14.98 -11.28
N PHE A 116 -0.10 13.76 -11.79
CA PHE A 116 -0.49 13.46 -13.18
C PHE A 116 -1.97 13.71 -13.45
N ARG A 117 -2.83 13.45 -12.48
CA ARG A 117 -4.28 13.64 -12.56
C ARG A 117 -4.74 15.03 -12.16
N GLY A 118 -3.86 15.85 -11.59
CA GLY A 118 -4.24 17.14 -10.99
C GLY A 118 -5.02 16.99 -9.68
N GLU A 119 -4.90 15.83 -9.03
CA GLU A 119 -5.59 15.52 -7.78
C GLU A 119 -4.82 16.05 -6.57
N GLU A 120 -5.56 16.50 -5.57
CA GLU A 120 -4.98 16.84 -4.28
C GLU A 120 -4.45 15.59 -3.58
N TYR A 121 -3.20 15.63 -3.13
CA TYR A 121 -2.58 14.52 -2.41
C TYR A 121 -3.37 14.16 -1.12
N PRO A 122 -3.89 12.92 -0.99
CA PRO A 122 -4.86 12.59 0.05
C PRO A 122 -4.25 12.19 1.40
N LEU A 123 -2.93 11.99 1.48
CA LEU A 123 -2.23 11.50 2.67
C LEU A 123 -1.47 12.64 3.36
N SER A 124 -1.17 12.47 4.65
CA SER A 124 -0.28 13.37 5.37
C SER A 124 1.16 13.31 4.84
N GLN A 125 1.98 14.31 5.16
CA GLN A 125 3.40 14.29 4.84
C GLN A 125 4.22 13.38 5.78
N ASP A 126 3.61 12.92 6.89
CA ASP A 126 4.26 12.05 7.87
C ASP A 126 4.14 10.60 7.43
N HIS A 127 5.16 10.13 6.71
CA HIS A 127 5.27 8.75 6.23
C HIS A 127 6.33 7.96 6.99
N ILE A 128 5.99 6.73 7.37
CA ILE A 128 6.91 5.74 7.91
C ILE A 128 7.23 4.70 6.84
N ASN A 129 8.52 4.54 6.55
CA ASN A 129 9.02 3.45 5.73
C ASN A 129 9.34 2.24 6.62
N VAL A 130 8.46 1.24 6.61
CA VAL A 130 8.54 0.07 7.52
C VAL A 130 9.79 -0.78 7.24
N LYS A 131 10.25 -0.88 5.99
CA LYS A 131 11.49 -1.59 5.62
C LYS A 131 12.72 -1.00 6.30
N GLU A 132 12.79 0.33 6.43
CA GLU A 132 13.89 0.98 7.18
C GLU A 132 13.81 0.65 8.67
N LEU A 133 12.60 0.62 9.21
CA LEU A 133 12.39 0.34 10.63
C LEU A 133 12.73 -1.12 10.96
N VAL A 134 12.28 -2.09 10.17
CA VAL A 134 12.67 -3.50 10.31
C VAL A 134 14.18 -3.66 10.28
N PHE A 135 14.85 -3.05 9.30
CA PHE A 135 16.29 -3.12 9.16
C PHE A 135 17.01 -2.66 10.44
N LYS A 136 16.58 -1.52 11.01
CA LYS A 136 17.15 -0.96 12.24
C LYS A 136 16.80 -1.79 13.48
N THR A 137 15.53 -2.09 13.70
CA THR A 137 15.05 -2.78 14.92
C THR A 137 15.57 -4.21 15.00
N LYS A 138 15.67 -4.95 13.88
CA LYS A 138 16.24 -6.30 13.87
C LYS A 138 17.77 -6.33 13.78
N GLY A 139 18.44 -5.20 13.53
CA GLY A 139 19.88 -5.16 13.29
C GLY A 139 20.31 -6.00 12.08
N LEU A 140 19.53 -5.97 11.00
CA LEU A 140 19.83 -6.76 9.80
C LEU A 140 21.07 -6.23 9.09
N SER A 141 21.83 -7.11 8.43
CA SER A 141 22.99 -6.70 7.62
C SER A 141 22.59 -6.06 6.28
N LYS A 142 21.37 -6.32 5.81
CA LYS A 142 20.78 -5.71 4.60
C LYS A 142 19.25 -5.60 4.73
N LYS A 143 18.68 -4.64 4.02
CA LYS A 143 17.22 -4.46 3.91
C LYS A 143 16.62 -5.63 3.13
N VAL A 144 15.40 -6.04 3.51
CA VAL A 144 14.69 -7.18 2.91
C VAL A 144 13.33 -6.76 2.33
N GLY A 145 12.78 -7.54 1.41
CA GLY A 145 11.38 -7.42 0.96
C GLY A 145 10.39 -7.81 2.07
N MET A 146 9.10 -7.51 1.90
CA MET A 146 8.08 -7.72 2.95
C MET A 146 8.01 -9.19 3.38
N ASN A 147 7.93 -10.11 2.42
CA ASN A 147 7.97 -11.54 2.69
C ASN A 147 9.28 -11.96 3.39
N GLY A 148 10.40 -11.31 3.04
CA GLY A 148 11.66 -11.49 3.75
C GLY A 148 11.58 -11.03 5.22
N ALA A 149 10.95 -9.88 5.50
CA ALA A 149 10.74 -9.40 6.86
C ALA A 149 9.86 -10.37 7.66
N LEU A 150 8.73 -10.83 7.10
CA LEU A 150 7.87 -11.83 7.75
C LEU A 150 8.66 -13.07 8.18
N LYS A 151 9.51 -13.61 7.31
CA LYS A 151 10.42 -14.73 7.63
C LYS A 151 11.39 -14.41 8.76
N GLN A 152 12.02 -13.22 8.75
CA GLN A 152 12.93 -12.79 9.83
C GLN A 152 12.21 -12.57 11.17
N LEU A 153 10.90 -12.29 11.13
CA LEU A 153 10.05 -12.11 12.30
C LEU A 153 9.35 -13.40 12.76
N ASN A 154 9.57 -14.53 12.05
CA ASN A 154 8.80 -15.78 12.24
C ASN A 154 7.29 -15.57 12.17
N MET A 155 6.85 -14.70 11.25
CA MET A 155 5.44 -14.44 10.96
C MET A 155 5.06 -15.12 9.65
N GLU A 156 3.89 -15.74 9.61
CA GLU A 156 3.30 -16.24 8.37
C GLU A 156 2.61 -15.09 7.63
N LEU A 157 2.65 -15.16 6.29
CA LEU A 157 1.87 -14.26 5.46
C LEU A 157 0.40 -14.65 5.58
N GLU A 158 -0.45 -13.71 5.98
CA GLU A 158 -1.90 -13.90 5.94
C GLU A 158 -2.49 -13.35 4.64
N GLY A 159 -3.32 -14.14 3.97
CA GLY A 159 -3.96 -13.76 2.71
C GLY A 159 -3.10 -14.08 1.48
N THR A 160 -3.27 -13.30 0.42
CA THR A 160 -2.58 -13.48 -0.87
C THR A 160 -1.49 -12.43 -1.03
N HIS A 161 -0.26 -12.86 -1.27
CA HIS A 161 0.84 -11.92 -1.55
C HIS A 161 0.55 -11.13 -2.84
N HIS A 162 0.86 -9.83 -2.86
CA HIS A 162 0.52 -8.90 -3.95
C HIS A 162 -0.99 -8.64 -4.11
N ARG A 163 -1.74 -8.83 -3.01
CA ARG A 163 -3.02 -8.16 -2.81
C ARG A 163 -2.81 -7.05 -1.81
N GLY A 164 -3.06 -5.83 -2.23
CA GLY A 164 -2.84 -4.66 -1.38
C GLY A 164 -3.58 -4.79 -0.05
N VAL A 165 -4.84 -5.28 -0.07
CA VAL A 165 -5.63 -5.47 1.16
C VAL A 165 -4.96 -6.39 2.19
N ASP A 166 -4.32 -7.46 1.73
CA ASP A 166 -3.65 -8.46 2.56
C ASP A 166 -2.25 -8.00 2.94
N ASP A 167 -1.50 -7.44 1.98
CA ASP A 167 -0.15 -6.92 2.21
C ASP A 167 -0.19 -5.73 3.19
N ALA A 168 -1.17 -4.82 3.11
CA ALA A 168 -1.38 -3.77 4.11
C ALA A 168 -1.56 -4.34 5.54
N LYS A 169 -2.31 -5.44 5.69
CA LYS A 169 -2.49 -6.11 7.00
C LYS A 169 -1.20 -6.73 7.51
N ASN A 170 -0.42 -7.37 6.63
CA ASN A 170 0.87 -7.95 6.99
C ASN A 170 1.90 -6.86 7.37
N ILE A 171 1.93 -5.75 6.63
CA ILE A 171 2.76 -4.58 6.95
C ILE A 171 2.38 -4.01 8.31
N ALA A 172 1.08 -3.94 8.64
CA ALA A 172 0.62 -3.48 9.94
C ALA A 172 1.19 -4.32 11.10
N LYS A 173 1.23 -5.66 10.94
CA LYS A 173 1.82 -6.56 11.95
C LYS A 173 3.32 -6.38 12.08
N ILE A 174 4.02 -6.26 10.95
CA ILE A 174 5.46 -5.99 10.94
C ILE A 174 5.74 -4.67 11.67
N LEU A 175 4.99 -3.62 11.35
CA LEU A 175 5.14 -2.33 12.00
C LEU A 175 4.84 -2.42 13.49
N ASN A 176 3.72 -3.04 13.89
CA ASN A 176 3.39 -3.24 15.31
C ASN A 176 4.51 -3.97 16.07
N TRP A 177 5.15 -4.98 15.46
CA TRP A 177 6.32 -5.63 16.06
C TRP A 177 7.48 -4.65 16.24
N CYS A 178 7.80 -3.87 15.21
CA CYS A 178 8.87 -2.86 15.28
C CYS A 178 8.62 -1.74 16.29
N LEU A 179 7.37 -1.40 16.58
CA LEU A 179 7.03 -0.36 17.57
C LEU A 179 7.15 -0.87 19.02
N ARG A 180 7.20 -2.19 19.21
CA ARG A 180 7.24 -2.86 20.53
C ARG A 180 8.63 -3.39 20.90
N ASN A 181 9.61 -3.26 20.01
CA ASN A 181 10.98 -3.78 20.16
C ASN A 181 11.99 -2.72 19.75
#